data_AF-K0BCR2-F1
#
_entry.id   AF-K0BCR2-F1
#
_cell.length_a   1.000
_cell.length_b   1.000
_cell.length_c   1.000
_cell.angle_alpha   90.00
_cell.angle_beta   90.00
_cell.angle_gamma   90.00
#
_symmetry.space_group_name_H-M   'P 1'
#
loop_
_entity.id
_entity.type
_entity.pdbx_description
1 polymer ?
#
loop_
_entity_poly.entity_id
_entity_poly.type
_entity_poly.pdbx_seq_one_letter_code
_entity_poly.pdbx_strand_id
1 'polypeptide(L)'
;MFDYSLNIGGSEWMIIIFVAIVLILGTGKLPGAARKMGKAVNEYNKAKNEIQDQIKEATEETPKISGPVETEREKLEMIAKSAGVKIGDKTDDELRESIALKMGQKRKEEPEKKE
;
A
#
# COMPACT_ATOMS: atom_id res chain seq x y z
N MET A 1 11.13 31.89 49.37
CA MET A 1 9.70 31.60 49.52
C MET A 1 9.40 30.50 48.52
N PHE A 2 9.54 29.25 48.96
CA PHE A 2 9.26 28.00 48.23
C PHE A 2 9.66 27.94 46.74
N ASP A 3 10.98 27.84 46.47
CA ASP A 3 11.48 27.26 45.23
C ASP A 3 11.34 25.73 45.27
N TYR A 4 10.09 25.25 45.14
CA TYR A 4 9.83 23.85 44.81
C TYR A 4 10.02 23.65 43.30
N SER A 5 11.26 23.81 42.84
CA SER A 5 11.66 23.19 41.57
C SER A 5 11.71 21.69 41.82
N LEU A 6 10.53 21.06 41.82
CA LEU A 6 10.37 19.63 41.87
C LEU A 6 11.24 19.09 40.72
N ASN A 7 12.34 18.43 41.06
CA ASN A 7 13.10 17.54 40.19
C ASN A 7 12.25 16.31 39.82
N ILE A 8 10.98 16.55 39.47
CA ILE A 8 10.04 15.60 38.94
C ILE A 8 10.49 15.40 37.49
N GLY A 9 11.11 14.27 37.23
CA GLY A 9 11.44 13.86 35.88
C GLY A 9 10.16 13.64 35.06
N GLY A 10 10.33 13.38 33.75
CA GLY A 10 9.20 13.11 32.87
C GLY A 10 8.32 11.92 33.34
N SER A 11 8.88 10.99 34.10
CA SER A 11 8.17 9.84 34.68
C SER A 11 7.13 10.23 35.73
N GLU A 12 7.43 11.13 36.65
CA GLU A 12 6.47 11.54 37.69
C GLU A 12 5.33 12.37 37.10
N TRP A 13 5.60 13.17 36.06
CA TRP A 13 4.53 13.86 35.30
C TRP A 13 3.54 12.88 34.68
N MET A 14 4.02 11.76 34.12
CA MET A 14 3.14 10.73 33.55
C MET A 14 2.21 10.13 34.60
N ILE A 15 2.70 9.90 35.82
CA ILE A 15 1.89 9.37 36.93
C ILE A 15 0.84 10.41 37.35
N ILE A 16 1.23 11.68 37.49
CA ILE A 16 0.30 12.76 37.87
C ILE A 16 -0.83 12.90 36.84
N ILE A 17 -0.48 12.91 35.56
CA ILE A 17 -1.46 12.99 34.47
C ILE A 17 -2.38 11.76 34.47
N PHE A 18 -1.82 10.56 34.64
CA PHE A 18 -2.61 9.34 34.70
C PHE A 18 -3.61 9.37 35.86
N VAL A 19 -3.17 9.76 37.06
CA VAL A 19 -4.05 9.89 38.23
C VAL A 19 -5.12 10.96 38.00
N ALA A 20 -4.78 12.11 37.43
CA ALA A 20 -5.75 13.16 37.12
C ALA A 20 -6.84 12.65 36.15
N ILE A 21 -6.45 11.93 35.09
CA ILE A 21 -7.38 11.31 34.14
C ILE A 21 -8.27 10.27 34.82
N VAL A 22 -7.69 9.41 35.68
CA VAL A 22 -8.43 8.38 36.43
C VAL A 22 -9.42 9.01 37.40
N LEU A 23 -9.10 10.14 38.04
CA LEU A 23 -10.02 10.83 38.96
C LEU A 23 -11.19 11.48 38.22
N ILE A 24 -10.95 12.08 37.05
CA ILE A 24 -11.99 12.73 36.24
C ILE A 24 -12.91 11.69 35.58
N LEU A 25 -12.33 10.64 34.99
CA LEU A 25 -13.08 9.64 34.23
C LEU A 25 -13.56 8.46 35.09
N GLY A 26 -12.92 8.20 36.23
CA GLY A 26 -13.14 7.02 37.06
C GLY A 26 -12.44 5.76 36.53
N THR A 27 -12.16 4.82 37.44
CA THR A 27 -11.45 3.56 37.15
C THR A 27 -12.23 2.61 36.23
N GLY A 28 -13.56 2.70 36.19
CA GLY A 28 -14.40 1.83 35.36
C GLY A 28 -14.58 2.28 33.91
N LYS A 29 -14.41 3.58 33.62
CA LYS A 29 -14.66 4.12 32.27
C LYS A 29 -13.47 3.91 31.33
N LEU A 30 -12.24 4.01 31.85
CA LEU A 30 -11.01 3.74 31.11
C LEU A 30 -10.97 2.34 30.46
N PRO A 31 -11.17 1.22 31.19
CA PRO A 31 -11.16 -0.11 30.58
C PRO A 31 -12.34 -0.31 29.61
N GLY A 32 -13.50 0.29 29.89
CA GLY A 32 -14.65 0.26 28.98
C GLY A 32 -14.36 0.96 27.64
N ALA A 33 -13.75 2.15 27.69
CA ALA A 33 -13.35 2.91 26.51
C ALA A 33 -12.26 2.17 25.71
N ALA A 34 -11.24 1.64 26.39
CA ALA A 34 -10.19 0.84 25.75
C ALA A 34 -10.75 -0.39 25.04
N ARG A 35 -11.70 -1.12 25.65
CA ARG A 35 -12.35 -2.27 25.01
C ARG A 35 -13.15 -1.88 23.76
N LYS A 36 -13.89 -0.77 23.82
CA LYS A 36 -14.66 -0.27 22.66
C LYS A 36 -13.73 0.18 21.54
N MET A 37 -12.69 0.94 21.87
CA MET A 37 -11.72 1.41 20.89
C MET A 37 -10.92 0.25 20.29
N GLY A 38 -10.53 -0.74 21.09
CA GLY A 38 -9.88 -1.96 20.62
C GLY A 38 -10.76 -2.75 19.63
N LYS A 39 -12.06 -2.88 19.90
CA LYS A 39 -13.01 -3.50 18.96
C LYS A 39 -13.10 -2.71 17.65
N ALA A 40 -13.24 -1.39 17.72
CA ALA A 40 -13.32 -0.54 16.54
C ALA A 40 -12.04 -0.61 15.68
N VAL A 41 -10.86 -0.55 16.31
CA VAL A 41 -9.57 -0.69 15.62
C VAL A 41 -9.43 -2.09 15.00
N ASN A 42 -9.89 -3.13 15.69
CA ASN A 42 -9.86 -4.50 15.17
C ASN A 42 -10.76 -4.67 13.94
N GLU A 43 -12.00 -4.16 14.00
CA GLU A 43 -12.93 -4.17 12.85
C GLU A 43 -12.39 -3.33 11.69
N TYR A 44 -11.83 -2.16 11.97
CA TYR A 44 -11.17 -1.33 10.95
C TYR A 44 -10.00 -2.04 10.28
N ASN A 45 -9.12 -2.68 11.06
CA ASN A 45 -8.00 -3.44 10.51
C ASN A 45 -8.48 -4.62 9.66
N LYS A 46 -9.55 -5.32 10.09
CA LYS A 46 -10.15 -6.40 9.31
C LYS A 46 -10.67 -5.92 7.97
N ALA A 47 -11.46 -4.84 7.97
CA ALA A 47 -12.00 -4.24 6.75
C ALA A 47 -10.88 -3.73 5.83
N LYS A 48 -9.86 -3.08 6.40
CA LYS A 48 -8.68 -2.62 5.65
C LYS A 48 -7.97 -3.79 4.96
N ASN A 49 -7.74 -4.89 5.68
CA ASN A 49 -7.07 -6.06 5.11
C ASN A 49 -7.90 -6.69 3.99
N GLU A 50 -9.21 -6.84 4.19
CA GLU A 50 -10.11 -7.38 3.17
C GLU A 50 -10.12 -6.52 1.90
N ILE A 51 -10.14 -5.19 2.04
CA ILE A 51 -10.02 -4.26 0.91
C ILE A 51 -8.64 -4.39 0.24
N GLN A 52 -7.57 -4.48 1.02
CA GLN A 52 -6.21 -4.62 0.49
C GLN A 52 -6.04 -5.93 -0.29
N ASP A 53 -6.61 -7.02 0.19
CA ASP A 53 -6.59 -8.32 -0.46
C ASP A 53 -7.39 -8.28 -1.77
N GLN A 54 -8.59 -7.69 -1.78
CA GLN A 54 -9.38 -7.49 -3.00
C GLN A 54 -8.66 -6.62 -4.04
N ILE A 55 -8.05 -5.51 -3.61
CA ILE A 55 -7.27 -4.66 -4.51
C ILE A 55 -6.06 -5.43 -5.04
N LYS A 56 -5.38 -6.21 -4.20
CA LYS A 56 -4.22 -7.00 -4.63
C LYS A 56 -4.62 -8.05 -5.66
N GLU A 57 -5.75 -8.73 -5.48
CA GLU A 57 -6.31 -9.70 -6.42
C GLU A 57 -6.70 -9.03 -7.74
N ALA A 58 -7.44 -7.91 -7.70
CA ALA A 58 -7.78 -7.12 -8.88
C ALA A 58 -6.54 -6.54 -9.61
N THR A 59 -5.48 -6.23 -8.86
CA THR A 59 -4.21 -5.74 -9.40
C THR A 59 -3.26 -6.87 -9.81
N GLU A 60 -3.55 -8.14 -9.50
CA GLU A 60 -2.81 -9.27 -10.07
C GLU A 60 -3.27 -9.56 -11.51
N GLU A 61 -4.49 -9.16 -11.88
CA GLU A 61 -4.98 -9.18 -13.26
C GLU A 61 -4.41 -8.05 -14.14
N THR A 62 -3.84 -7.00 -13.52
CA THR A 62 -3.15 -5.91 -14.23
C THR A 62 -1.63 -6.03 -14.04
N PRO A 63 -0.81 -5.94 -15.10
CA PRO A 63 0.65 -6.07 -14.95
C PRO A 63 1.19 -4.97 -14.03
N LYS A 64 1.65 -5.36 -12.83
CA LYS A 64 2.31 -4.46 -11.87
C LYS A 64 3.57 -3.87 -12.51
N ILE A 65 3.56 -2.57 -12.77
CA ILE A 65 4.75 -1.78 -13.11
C ILE A 65 5.50 -1.54 -11.80
N SER A 66 6.52 -2.36 -11.55
CA SER A 66 7.34 -2.30 -10.34
C SER A 66 8.42 -1.21 -10.48
N GLY A 67 8.09 0.02 -10.08
CA GLY A 67 9.07 1.09 -9.85
C GLY A 67 9.69 1.74 -11.10
N PRO A 68 10.60 2.72 -10.89
CA PRO A 68 11.40 3.30 -11.96
C PRO A 68 12.26 2.21 -12.60
N VAL A 69 12.18 2.10 -13.92
CA VAL A 69 12.91 1.10 -14.68
C VAL A 69 14.34 1.59 -14.87
N GLU A 70 15.31 0.94 -14.21
CA GLU A 70 16.70 1.41 -14.17
C GLU A 70 17.44 1.17 -15.49
N THR A 71 17.12 0.09 -16.21
CA THR A 71 17.80 -0.27 -17.46
C THR A 71 16.88 -0.23 -18.69
N GLU A 72 17.46 0.00 -19.88
CA GLU A 72 16.71 -0.10 -21.14
C GLU A 72 16.14 -1.51 -21.35
N ARG A 73 16.90 -2.53 -20.93
CA ARG A 73 16.47 -3.93 -21.00
C ARG A 73 15.17 -4.16 -20.23
N GLU A 74 15.11 -3.73 -18.98
CA GLU A 74 13.90 -3.87 -18.16
C GLU A 74 12.71 -3.10 -18.75
N LYS A 75 12.92 -1.95 -19.42
CA LYS A 75 11.86 -1.23 -20.13
C LYS A 75 11.30 -2.08 -21.27
N LEU A 76 12.18 -2.67 -22.06
CA LEU A 76 11.79 -3.56 -23.17
C LEU A 76 11.06 -4.80 -22.64
N GLU A 77 11.51 -5.37 -21.53
CA GLU A 77 10.85 -6.52 -20.90
C GLU A 77 9.47 -6.18 -20.35
N MET A 78 9.32 -5.01 -19.72
CA MET A 78 8.03 -4.54 -19.21
C MET A 78 7.02 -4.28 -20.34
N ILE A 79 7.47 -3.67 -21.45
CA ILE A 79 6.65 -3.46 -22.63
C ILE A 79 6.32 -4.80 -23.31
N ALA A 80 7.30 -5.71 -23.42
CA ALA A 80 7.10 -7.06 -23.97
C ALA A 80 6.07 -7.85 -23.17
N LYS A 81 6.17 -7.84 -21.83
CA LYS A 81 5.23 -8.50 -20.92
C LYS A 81 3.82 -7.92 -21.07
N SER A 82 3.71 -6.60 -21.19
CA SER A 82 2.43 -5.91 -21.42
C SER A 82 1.85 -6.16 -22.83
N ALA A 83 2.70 -6.35 -23.83
CA ALA A 83 2.33 -6.68 -25.21
C ALA A 83 2.14 -8.19 -25.45
N GLY A 84 2.37 -9.04 -24.44
CA GLY A 84 2.29 -10.50 -24.54
C GLY A 84 3.37 -11.11 -25.44
N VAL A 85 4.54 -10.48 -25.55
CA VAL A 85 5.71 -10.97 -26.30
C VAL A 85 6.57 -11.85 -25.39
N LYS A 86 7.04 -13.00 -25.88
CA LYS A 86 7.98 -13.87 -25.14
C LYS A 86 9.36 -13.18 -25.05
N ILE A 87 9.87 -13.04 -23.82
CA ILE A 87 11.13 -12.33 -23.50
C ILE A 87 12.35 -13.23 -23.80
N GLY A 88 12.39 -14.48 -23.30
CA GLY A 88 13.39 -15.50 -23.67
C GLY A 88 14.85 -15.03 -23.68
N ASP A 89 15.69 -15.67 -24.50
CA ASP A 89 17.11 -15.33 -24.69
C ASP A 89 17.35 -14.31 -25.82
N LYS A 90 16.32 -13.53 -26.17
CA LYS A 90 16.41 -12.56 -27.27
C LYS A 90 17.33 -11.41 -26.90
N THR A 91 18.12 -10.96 -27.87
CA THR A 91 18.87 -9.70 -27.76
C THR A 91 17.92 -8.50 -27.70
N ASP A 92 18.42 -7.34 -27.27
CA ASP A 92 17.61 -6.12 -27.11
C ASP A 92 16.98 -5.67 -28.43
N ASP A 93 17.70 -5.84 -29.54
CA ASP A 93 17.24 -5.47 -30.88
C ASP A 93 16.13 -6.41 -31.39
N GLU A 94 16.29 -7.72 -31.20
CA GLU A 94 15.25 -8.71 -31.52
C GLU A 94 13.99 -8.53 -30.66
N LEU A 95 14.17 -8.14 -29.39
CA LEU A 95 13.07 -7.85 -28.48
C LEU A 95 12.29 -6.61 -28.95
N ARG A 96 12.99 -5.53 -29.32
CA ARG A 96 12.40 -4.32 -29.92
C ARG A 96 11.60 -4.62 -31.18
N GLU A 97 12.16 -5.40 -32.10
CA GLU A 97 11.49 -5.77 -33.34
C GLU A 97 10.20 -6.56 -33.07
N SER A 98 10.26 -7.55 -32.18
CA SER A 98 9.09 -8.37 -31.84
C SER A 98 7.99 -7.59 -31.11
N ILE A 99 8.34 -6.60 -30.29
CA ILE A 99 7.40 -5.65 -29.70
C ILE A 99 6.76 -4.78 -30.79
N ALA A 100 7.56 -4.21 -31.69
CA ALA A 100 7.08 -3.32 -32.76
C ALA A 100 6.10 -4.05 -33.70
N LEU A 101 6.41 -5.30 -34.09
CA LEU A 101 5.55 -6.13 -34.92
C LEU A 101 4.20 -6.40 -34.24
N LYS A 102 4.21 -6.80 -32.97
CA LYS A 102 2.98 -7.16 -32.23
C LYS A 102 2.13 -5.94 -31.90
N MET A 103 2.74 -4.80 -31.58
CA MET A 103 2.06 -3.52 -31.37
C MET A 103 1.51 -2.93 -32.69
N GLY A 104 2.20 -3.13 -33.80
CA GLY A 104 1.74 -2.75 -35.14
C GLY A 104 0.54 -3.58 -35.62
N GLN A 105 0.49 -4.87 -35.27
CA GLN A 105 -0.67 -5.74 -35.54
C GLN A 105 -1.88 -5.40 -34.65
N LYS A 106 -1.67 -5.09 -33.36
CA LYS A 106 -2.76 -4.72 -32.44
C LYS A 106 -3.56 -3.48 -32.88
N ARG A 107 -2.97 -2.59 -33.71
CA ARG A 107 -3.67 -1.45 -34.34
C ARG A 107 -4.43 -1.80 -35.62
N LYS A 108 -4.15 -2.95 -36.26
CA LYS A 108 -4.81 -3.38 -37.50
C LYS A 108 -5.99 -4.32 -37.25
N GLU A 109 -6.19 -4.78 -36.01
CA GLU A 109 -7.24 -5.71 -35.60
C GLU A 109 -8.34 -5.06 -34.74
N GLU A 110 -8.59 -3.74 -34.88
CA GLU A 110 -9.91 -3.22 -34.53
C GLU A 110 -10.90 -3.74 -35.59
N PRO A 111 -11.95 -4.49 -35.21
CA PRO A 111 -12.98 -4.83 -36.16
C PRO A 111 -13.67 -3.51 -36.53
N GLU A 112 -13.49 -3.13 -37.79
CA GLU A 112 -14.29 -2.16 -38.51
C GLU A 112 -15.77 -2.56 -38.31
N LYS A 113 -16.41 -2.03 -37.27
CA LYS A 113 -17.87 -2.08 -37.14
C LYS A 113 -18.41 -1.10 -38.17
N LYS A 114 -18.60 -1.61 -39.39
CA LYS A 114 -19.48 -1.05 -40.40
C LYS A 114 -20.90 -0.95 -39.84
N GLU A 115 -21.48 0.22 -40.08
CA GLU A 115 -22.91 0.61 -40.17
C GLU A 115 -23.89 0.11 -39.09
#